data_AF-A0AAV3YLL3-F1
#
_entry.id   AF-A0AAV3YLL3-F1
#
_cell.length_a   1.000
_cell.length_b   1.000
_cell.length_c   1.000
_cell.angle_alpha   90.00
_cell.angle_beta   90.00
_cell.angle_gamma   90.00
#
_symmetry.space_group_name_H-M   'P 1'
#
loop_
_entity.id
_entity.type
_entity.pdbx_description
1 polymer ?
#
loop_
_entity_poly.entity_id
_entity_poly.type
_entity_poly.pdbx_seq_one_letter_code
_entity_poly.pdbx_strand_id
1 'polypeptide(L)'
;MFMILGYRKVSARWVPKMLSDEHKRQRVEISQILLHRCQQEGDETVDVGSGGHHRARNKLLEHLITGDETRLHLSTPETKRDSMTWKHPPSPVTKKFKVQQSATKVMATVF
;
A
#
# COMPACT_ATOMS: atom_id res chain seq x y z
N MET A 1 -6.81 -30.67 -10.03
CA MET A 1 -6.56 -30.77 -11.49
C MET A 1 -5.53 -29.75 -11.99
N PHE A 2 -5.75 -28.43 -11.92
CA PHE A 2 -4.80 -27.42 -12.47
C PHE A 2 -3.42 -27.35 -11.80
N MET A 3 -3.31 -27.62 -10.49
CA MET A 3 -2.00 -27.61 -9.80
C MET A 3 -1.08 -28.74 -10.27
N ILE A 4 -1.64 -29.91 -10.61
CA ILE A 4 -0.89 -31.06 -11.15
C ILE A 4 -0.34 -30.75 -12.56
N LEU A 5 -0.97 -29.80 -13.27
CA LEU A 5 -0.56 -29.31 -14.59
C LEU A 5 0.43 -28.12 -14.51
N GLY A 6 0.96 -27.79 -13.33
CA GLY A 6 1.95 -26.72 -13.14
C GLY A 6 1.38 -25.30 -13.11
N TYR A 7 0.06 -25.12 -13.00
CA TYR A 7 -0.56 -23.80 -12.93
C TYR A 7 -0.56 -23.26 -11.49
N ARG A 8 -0.35 -21.95 -11.35
CA ARG A 8 -0.47 -21.22 -10.10
C ARG A 8 -1.67 -20.28 -10.14
N LYS A 9 -2.46 -20.27 -9.06
CA LYS A 9 -3.51 -19.27 -8.85
C LYS A 9 -2.88 -17.96 -8.40
N VAL A 10 -3.09 -16.87 -9.14
CA VAL A 10 -2.50 -15.56 -8.83
C VAL A 10 -3.55 -14.45 -8.93
N SER A 11 -3.40 -13.42 -8.11
CA SER A 11 -4.10 -12.15 -8.29
C SER A 11 -3.20 -11.17 -9.04
N ALA A 12 -3.76 -10.39 -9.96
CA ALA A 12 -3.06 -9.24 -10.51
C ALA A 12 -2.72 -8.22 -9.40
N ARG A 13 -1.59 -7.52 -9.54
CA ARG A 13 -1.28 -6.36 -8.68
C ARG A 13 -2.11 -5.17 -9.15
N TRP A 14 -2.87 -4.59 -8.23
CA TRP A 14 -3.57 -3.33 -8.45
C TRP A 14 -2.57 -2.18 -8.34
N VAL A 15 -2.41 -1.42 -9.41
CA VAL A 15 -1.54 -0.24 -9.44
C VAL A 15 -2.44 0.97 -9.73
N PRO A 16 -2.61 1.92 -8.78
CA PRO A 16 -3.56 3.03 -8.94
C PRO A 16 -3.28 3.91 -10.17
N LYS A 17 -2.01 4.12 -10.49
CA LYS A 17 -1.56 4.93 -11.63
C LYS A 17 -0.18 4.47 -12.09
N MET A 18 0.05 4.46 -13.39
CA MET A 18 1.39 4.28 -13.94
C MET A 18 2.19 5.57 -13.70
N LEU A 19 3.25 5.46 -12.91
CA LEU A 19 4.12 6.61 -12.60
C LEU A 19 5.11 6.82 -13.75
N SER A 20 5.26 8.08 -14.18
CA SER A 20 6.37 8.50 -15.04
C SER A 20 7.68 8.41 -14.25
N ASP A 21 8.81 8.45 -14.96
CA ASP A 21 10.12 8.43 -14.30
C ASP A 21 10.35 9.67 -13.44
N GLU A 22 9.79 10.82 -13.83
CA GLU A 22 9.80 12.04 -13.02
C GLU A 22 9.05 11.85 -11.68
N HIS A 23 7.83 11.29 -11.71
CA HIS A 23 7.10 11.01 -10.46
C HIS A 23 7.88 10.05 -9.54
N LYS A 24 8.64 9.10 -10.10
CA LYS A 24 9.46 8.20 -9.30
C LYS A 24 10.63 8.94 -8.65
N ARG A 25 11.34 9.79 -9.40
CA ARG A 25 12.44 10.61 -8.89
C ARG A 25 11.97 11.48 -7.73
N GLN A 26 10.90 12.26 -7.94
CA GLN A 26 10.33 13.13 -6.92
C GLN A 26 9.94 12.37 -5.65
N ARG A 27 9.33 11.19 -5.78
CA ARG A 27 8.97 10.37 -4.62
C ARG A 27 10.18 9.87 -3.85
N VAL A 28 11.26 9.47 -4.54
CA VAL A 28 12.50 9.04 -3.88
C VAL A 28 13.14 10.21 -3.14
N GLU A 29 13.26 11.36 -3.79
CA GLU A 29 13.83 12.57 -3.19
C GLU A 29 13.09 13.01 -1.93
N ILE A 30 11.76 13.14 -2.01
CA ILE A 30 10.93 13.51 -0.85
C ILE A 30 11.07 12.46 0.26
N SER A 31 11.08 11.17 -0.09
CA SER A 31 11.23 10.10 0.91
C SER A 31 12.57 10.17 1.63
N GLN A 32 13.65 10.50 0.92
CA GLN A 32 14.98 10.66 1.51
C GLN A 32 15.01 11.85 2.48
N ILE A 33 14.43 12.98 2.09
CA ILE A 33 14.32 14.18 2.95
C ILE A 33 13.54 13.86 4.23
N LEU A 34 12.36 13.24 4.09
CA LEU A 34 11.51 12.89 5.23
C LEU A 34 12.17 11.85 6.14
N LEU A 35 12.88 10.87 5.58
CA LEU A 35 13.59 9.86 6.36
C LEU A 35 14.72 10.48 7.18
N HIS A 36 15.53 11.35 6.56
CA HIS A 36 16.62 12.04 7.26
C HIS A 36 16.09 12.89 8.42
N ARG A 37 15.00 13.64 8.19
CA ARG A 37 14.34 14.41 9.25
C ARG A 37 13.80 13.51 10.37
N CYS A 38 13.20 12.37 10.01
CA CYS A 38 12.72 11.39 10.98
C CYS A 38 13.86 10.74 11.79
N GLN A 39 15.07 10.66 11.26
CA GLN A 39 16.21 10.14 12.00
C GLN A 39 16.76 11.18 12.99
N GLN A 40 16.79 12.45 12.60
CA GLN A 40 17.27 13.55 13.46
C GLN A 40 16.32 13.87 14.63
N GLU A 41 15.01 13.71 14.44
CA GLU A 41 13.99 14.00 15.47
C GLU A 41 13.66 12.76 16.35
N GLY A 42 14.41 11.67 16.21
CA GLY A 42 14.34 10.49 17.09
C GLY A 42 15.11 10.73 18.38
N ASP A 43 14.54 10.35 19.53
CA ASP A 43 15.20 10.53 20.82
C ASP A 43 16.39 9.57 21.01
N GLU A 44 17.56 10.10 21.37
CA GLU A 44 18.76 9.35 21.78
C GLU A 44 18.68 8.92 23.26
N THR A 45 17.49 8.60 23.78
CA THR A 45 17.43 7.90 25.07
C THR A 45 17.77 6.43 24.84
N VAL A 46 19.08 6.19 24.80
CA VAL A 46 19.68 4.88 24.94
C VAL A 46 19.36 4.39 26.36
N ASP A 47 18.27 3.65 26.53
CA ASP A 47 18.14 2.80 27.72
C ASP A 47 18.87 1.49 27.42
N VAL A 48 20.15 1.46 27.82
CA VAL A 48 21.01 0.27 27.83
C VAL A 48 20.45 -0.69 28.89
N GLY A 49 19.36 -1.40 28.60
CA GLY A 49 18.76 -2.23 29.65
C GLY A 49 17.67 -3.24 29.28
N SER A 50 17.11 -3.25 28.07
CA SER A 50 16.08 -4.25 27.76
C SER A 50 16.03 -4.65 26.30
N GLY A 51 16.21 -5.95 26.05
CA GLY A 51 16.13 -6.62 24.74
C GLY A 51 14.73 -6.63 24.12
N GLY A 52 14.02 -5.51 24.15
CA GLY A 52 12.79 -5.27 23.41
C GLY A 52 13.06 -4.34 22.24
N HIS A 53 12.39 -4.58 21.11
CA HIS A 53 12.36 -3.69 19.96
C HIS A 53 11.75 -2.32 20.35
N HIS A 54 12.50 -1.46 21.04
CA HIS A 54 12.16 -0.08 21.29
C HIS A 54 12.36 0.69 19.98
N ARG A 55 11.27 0.90 19.24
CA ARG A 55 11.27 1.85 18.14
C ARG A 55 11.60 3.21 18.76
N ALA A 56 12.75 3.78 18.40
CA ALA A 56 13.13 5.13 18.79
C ALA A 56 11.92 6.06 18.60
N ARG A 57 11.51 6.70 19.69
CA ARG A 57 10.33 7.56 19.71
C ARG A 57 10.65 8.78 18.85
N ASN A 58 9.86 9.00 17.79
CA ASN A 58 10.14 10.06 16.82
C ASN A 58 9.11 11.19 16.99
N LYS A 59 9.58 12.37 17.39
CA LYS A 59 8.73 13.53 17.71
C LYS A 59 7.94 14.03 16.50
N LEU A 60 8.49 13.95 15.30
CA LEU A 60 7.79 14.30 14.05
C LEU A 60 6.51 13.48 13.88
N LEU A 61 6.61 12.16 14.06
CA LEU A 61 5.50 11.23 13.87
C LEU A 61 4.44 11.35 14.96
N GLU A 62 4.80 11.79 16.17
CA GLU A 62 3.84 12.02 17.26
C GLU A 62 2.90 13.20 17.02
N HIS A 63 3.39 14.20 16.27
CA HIS A 63 2.63 15.41 15.96
C HIS A 63 2.08 15.41 14.51
N LEU A 64 2.32 14.33 13.75
CA LEU A 64 1.85 14.22 12.38
C LEU A 64 0.36 13.88 12.37
N ILE A 65 -0.46 14.86 12.01
CA ILE A 65 -1.88 14.67 11.73
C ILE A 65 -2.06 14.48 10.21
N THR A 66 -2.76 13.43 9.77
CA THR A 66 -2.96 13.15 8.35
C THR A 66 -4.45 13.02 8.03
N GLY A 67 -4.94 13.80 7.08
CA GLY A 67 -6.31 13.68 6.60
C GLY A 67 -6.40 13.24 5.15
N ASP A 68 -7.45 12.49 4.80
CA ASP A 68 -7.81 12.15 3.43
C ASP A 68 -9.32 11.87 3.31
N GLU A 69 -9.84 11.86 2.09
CA GLU A 69 -11.22 11.53 1.78
C GLU A 69 -11.33 10.14 1.16
N THR A 70 -12.15 9.26 1.74
CA THR A 70 -12.40 7.91 1.19
C THR A 70 -13.85 7.74 0.75
N ARG A 71 -14.04 6.96 -0.32
CA ARG A 71 -15.36 6.61 -0.85
C ARG A 71 -15.81 5.25 -0.32
N LEU A 72 -16.83 5.27 0.52
CA LEU A 72 -17.47 4.06 1.04
C LEU A 72 -18.60 3.62 0.11
N HIS A 73 -18.57 2.35 -0.28
CA HIS A 73 -19.58 1.72 -1.13
C HIS A 73 -20.35 0.70 -0.31
N LEU A 74 -21.68 0.70 -0.43
CA LEU A 74 -22.55 -0.24 0.29
C LEU A 74 -22.42 -1.68 -0.22
N SER A 75 -22.03 -1.87 -1.48
CA SER A 75 -21.80 -3.19 -2.08
C SER A 75 -20.56 -3.19 -2.98
N THR A 76 -19.71 -4.20 -2.80
CA THR A 76 -18.56 -4.48 -3.68
C THR A 76 -18.85 -5.77 -4.47
N PRO A 77 -18.96 -5.72 -5.82
CA PRO A 77 -19.46 -6.85 -6.60
C PRO A 77 -18.48 -8.03 -6.74
N GLU A 78 -17.17 -7.85 -6.54
CA GLU A 78 -16.18 -8.93 -6.66
C GLU A 78 -14.98 -8.65 -5.74
N THR A 79 -14.60 -9.61 -4.90
CA THR A 79 -13.38 -9.44 -4.07
C THR A 79 -12.13 -9.79 -4.87
N LYS A 80 -10.96 -9.31 -4.42
CA LYS A 80 -9.68 -9.68 -5.03
C LYS A 80 -9.46 -11.20 -5.08
N ARG A 81 -9.98 -11.93 -4.09
CA ARG A 81 -9.90 -13.40 -4.01
C ARG A 81 -10.76 -14.07 -5.08
N ASP A 82 -11.96 -13.54 -5.33
CA ASP A 82 -12.89 -14.06 -6.32
C ASP A 82 -12.33 -13.86 -7.74
N SER A 83 -11.64 -12.74 -7.95
CA SER A 83 -11.06 -12.39 -9.25
C SER A 83 -9.76 -13.13 -9.63
N MET A 84 -9.28 -14.07 -8.81
CA MET A 84 -8.01 -14.77 -9.02
C MET A 84 -8.08 -15.76 -10.19
N THR A 85 -7.14 -15.66 -11.12
CA THR A 85 -7.05 -16.54 -12.29
C THR A 85 -5.89 -17.53 -12.17
N TRP A 86 -6.05 -18.70 -12.77
CA TRP A 86 -4.97 -19.67 -12.93
C TRP A 86 -4.08 -19.28 -14.11
N LYS A 87 -2.76 -19.35 -13.95
CA LYS A 87 -1.81 -19.15 -15.06
C LYS A 87 -0.61 -20.06 -14.96
N HIS A 88 0.07 -20.26 -16.10
CA HIS A 88 1.38 -20.88 -16.15
C HIS A 88 2.46 -19.86 -15.68
N PRO A 89 3.54 -20.27 -14.98
CA PRO A 89 4.56 -19.36 -14.48
C PRO A 89 5.17 -18.36 -15.48
N PRO A 90 5.56 -18.74 -16.71
CA PRO A 90 6.12 -17.83 -17.72
C PRO A 90 5.08 -16.91 -18.37
N SER A 91 3.78 -17.15 -18.17
CA SER A 91 2.74 -16.33 -18.80
C SER A 91 2.68 -14.93 -18.17
N PRO A 92 2.49 -13.87 -18.98
CA PRO A 92 2.35 -12.50 -18.48
C PRO A 92 1.14 -12.40 -17.53
N VAL A 93 1.23 -11.50 -16.55
CA VAL A 93 0.13 -11.26 -15.60
C VAL A 93 -0.96 -10.46 -16.33
N THR A 94 -2.17 -10.98 -16.37
CA THR A 94 -3.35 -10.26 -16.85
C THR A 94 -3.55 -9.00 -16.01
N LYS A 95 -3.57 -7.83 -16.66
CA LYS A 95 -3.94 -6.56 -16.03
C LYS A 95 -5.46 -6.43 -16.06
N LYS A 96 -6.08 -6.26 -14.91
CA LYS A 96 -7.53 -6.01 -14.79
C LYS A 96 -7.77 -4.53 -14.49
N PHE A 97 -8.73 -3.93 -15.18
CA PHE A 97 -9.23 -2.58 -14.91
C PHE A 97 -10.50 -2.67 -14.05
N LYS A 98 -10.75 -1.67 -13.19
CA LYS A 98 -11.92 -1.69 -12.30
C LYS A 98 -13.22 -1.64 -13.12
N VAL A 99 -14.14 -2.54 -12.81
CA VAL A 99 -15.56 -2.43 -13.18
C VAL A 99 -16.22 -1.41 -12.25
N GLN A 100 -17.21 -0.67 -12.76
CA GLN A 100 -17.89 0.41 -12.03
C GLN A 100 -18.60 -0.13 -10.77
N GLN A 101 -18.37 0.52 -9.63
CA GLN A 101 -19.01 0.20 -8.34
C GLN A 101 -20.45 0.76 -8.29
N SER A 102 -21.28 0.29 -7.34
CA SER A 102 -22.70 0.65 -7.23
C SER A 102 -22.94 2.17 -7.17
N ALA A 103 -24.12 2.62 -7.65
CA ALA A 103 -24.48 4.04 -7.74
C ALA A 103 -24.55 4.78 -6.39
N THR A 104 -24.79 4.07 -5.29
CA THR A 104 -24.82 4.66 -3.94
C THR A 104 -23.42 4.69 -3.35
N LYS A 105 -22.88 5.89 -3.15
CA LYS A 105 -21.56 6.16 -2.54
C LYS A 105 -21.69 7.22 -1.45
N VAL A 106 -20.95 7.05 -0.37
CA VAL A 106 -20.79 8.05 0.69
C VAL A 106 -19.32 8.49 0.72
N MET A 107 -19.09 9.80 0.84
CA MET A 107 -17.76 10.36 1.09
C MET A 107 -17.55 10.41 2.60
N ALA A 108 -16.44 9.85 3.08
CA ALA A 108 -16.02 9.96 4.47
C ALA A 108 -14.68 10.69 4.52
N THR A 109 -14.56 11.67 5.41
CA THR A 109 -13.29 12.34 5.71
C THR A 109 -12.64 11.67 6.90
N VAL A 110 -11.37 11.32 6.76
CA VAL A 110 -10.54 10.70 7.80
C VAL A 110 -9.48 11.73 8.21
N PHE A 111 -9.16 11.82 9.50
CA PHE A 111 -8.14 12.69 10.09
C PHE A 111 -7.26 11.90 11.04
#